data_AF-A0AAD9K012-F1
#
_entry.id   AF-A0AAD9K012-F1
#
_cell.length_a   1.000
_cell.length_b   1.000
_cell.length_c   1.000
_cell.angle_alpha   90.00
_cell.angle_beta   90.00
_cell.angle_gamma   90.00
#
_symmetry.space_group_name_H-M   'P 1'
#
loop_
_entity.id
_entity.type
_entity.pdbx_description
1 polymer ?
#
loop_
_entity_poly.entity_id
_entity_poly.type
_entity_poly.pdbx_seq_one_letter_code
_entity_poly.pdbx_strand_id
1 'polypeptide(L)'
;MEMKKIGVVLEGMIPNLIEMNQSQPLTAIIEGLCNHWHLSNPEDYALQWEQNRPFFVTERNRIDIKDGDVLKLTASPAKMVQTAMDTLNKGSATEIEKTLKILAELASDITYAQEFISSGGLKILIGKIEQKIVSATTLGYALKAFVELMDHGIVSWDLMEPKFIKEVM
;
A
#
# COMPACT_ATOMS: atom_id res chain seq x y z
N MET A 1 6.60 22.89 -19.52
CA MET A 1 7.27 21.87 -18.69
C MET A 1 7.16 22.36 -17.26
N GLU A 2 6.40 21.65 -16.43
CA GLU A 2 6.22 22.03 -15.02
C GLU A 2 7.24 21.26 -14.18
N MET A 3 8.10 21.99 -13.47
CA MET A 3 9.14 21.44 -12.60
C MET A 3 8.73 21.65 -11.15
N LYS A 4 8.95 20.65 -10.30
CA LYS A 4 8.74 20.72 -8.84
C LYS A 4 10.02 20.36 -8.10
N LYS A 5 10.42 21.19 -7.14
CA LYS A 5 11.55 20.94 -6.24
C LYS A 5 11.06 20.15 -5.04
N ILE A 6 11.43 18.88 -4.95
CA ILE A 6 10.97 17.99 -3.88
C ILE A 6 12.14 17.28 -3.21
N GLY A 7 11.92 16.88 -1.96
CA GLY A 7 12.77 15.90 -1.29
C GLY A 7 12.22 14.50 -1.50
N VAL A 8 13.11 13.53 -1.75
CA VAL A 8 12.77 12.10 -1.74
C VAL A 8 13.60 11.41 -0.69
N VAL A 9 12.95 10.71 0.24
CA VAL A 9 13.58 9.97 1.32
C VAL A 9 13.51 8.47 1.08
N LEU A 10 14.54 7.76 1.55
CA LEU A 10 14.59 6.31 1.64
C LEU A 10 15.26 5.95 2.97
N GLU A 11 14.67 5.02 3.71
CA GLU A 11 15.15 4.65 5.05
C GLU A 11 16.61 4.18 5.00
N GLY A 12 17.44 4.72 5.89
CA GLY A 12 18.87 4.41 5.96
C GLY A 12 19.74 5.10 4.89
N MET A 13 19.15 5.89 3.99
CA MET A 13 19.88 6.63 2.95
C MET A 13 19.83 8.14 3.19
N ILE A 14 20.78 8.87 2.60
CA ILE A 14 20.75 10.33 2.56
C ILE A 14 19.60 10.77 1.65
N PRO A 15 18.71 11.69 2.10
CA PRO A 15 17.65 12.24 1.27
C PRO A 15 18.16 12.87 -0.03
N ASN A 16 17.42 12.67 -1.12
CA ASN A 16 17.73 13.22 -2.43
C ASN A 16 16.83 14.43 -2.74
N LEU A 17 17.42 15.58 -3.03
CA LEU A 17 16.70 16.78 -3.48
C LEU A 17 16.70 16.79 -5.00
N ILE A 18 15.51 16.71 -5.62
CA ILE A 18 15.39 16.64 -7.07
C ILE A 18 14.50 17.75 -7.62
N GLU A 19 14.79 18.17 -8.85
CA GLU A 19 13.84 18.91 -9.69
C GLU A 19 13.04 17.89 -10.52
N MET A 20 11.86 17.53 -10.01
CA MET A 20 10.96 16.58 -10.65
C MET A 20 10.26 17.22 -11.84
N ASN A 21 10.46 16.66 -13.04
CA ASN A 21 9.70 17.03 -14.23
C ASN A 21 8.32 16.37 -14.24
N GLN A 22 7.26 17.16 -14.07
CA GLN A 22 5.89 16.64 -14.02
C GLN A 22 5.39 16.06 -15.36
N SER A 23 6.10 16.34 -16.47
CA SER A 23 5.78 15.77 -17.78
C SER A 23 6.49 14.43 -18.06
N GLN A 24 7.49 14.05 -17.24
CA GLN A 24 8.19 12.77 -17.37
C GLN A 24 7.39 11.67 -16.68
N PRO A 25 7.23 10.45 -17.25
CA PRO A 25 6.57 9.34 -16.58
C PRO A 25 7.14 9.04 -15.19
N LEU A 26 6.29 8.70 -14.23
CA LEU A 26 6.70 8.33 -12.87
C LEU A 26 7.68 7.16 -12.88
N THR A 27 7.50 6.19 -13.78
CA THR A 27 8.43 5.06 -13.93
C THR A 27 9.86 5.54 -14.21
N ALA A 28 10.03 6.49 -15.12
CA ALA A 28 11.35 7.04 -15.44
C ALA A 28 11.92 7.90 -14.29
N ILE A 29 11.08 8.56 -13.49
CA ILE A 29 11.51 9.27 -12.28
C ILE A 29 11.99 8.28 -11.21
N ILE A 30 11.24 7.20 -11.00
CA ILE A 30 11.57 6.12 -10.06
C ILE A 30 12.87 5.43 -10.49
N GLU A 31 13.06 5.12 -11.78
CA GLU A 31 14.31 4.60 -12.32
C GLU A 31 15.50 5.52 -12.00
N GLY A 32 15.34 6.84 -12.16
CA GLY A 32 16.36 7.82 -11.79
C GLY A 32 16.71 7.79 -10.29
N LEU A 33 15.70 7.67 -9.42
CA LEU A 33 15.87 7.55 -7.98
C LEU A 33 16.55 6.24 -7.58
N CYS A 34 16.15 5.12 -8.18
CA CYS A 34 16.78 3.82 -7.97
C CYS A 34 18.26 3.85 -8.40
N ASN A 35 18.56 4.44 -9.55
CA ASN A 35 19.94 4.61 -10.01
C ASN A 35 20.79 5.44 -9.04
N HIS A 36 20.22 6.50 -8.46
CA HIS A 36 20.90 7.35 -7.48
C HIS A 36 21.29 6.58 -6.20
N TRP A 37 20.41 5.72 -5.69
CA TRP A 37 20.67 4.89 -4.50
C TRP A 37 21.20 3.48 -4.82
N HIS A 38 21.57 3.21 -6.07
CA HIS A 38 22.07 1.90 -6.54
C HIS A 38 21.11 0.73 -6.25
N LEU A 39 19.81 0.96 -6.40
CA LEU A 39 18.76 -0.04 -6.23
C LEU A 39 18.48 -0.75 -7.55
N SER A 40 18.40 -2.08 -7.49
CA SER A 40 17.96 -2.92 -8.62
C SER A 40 16.43 -2.96 -8.70
N ASN A 41 15.89 -3.37 -9.86
CA ASN A 41 14.46 -3.61 -10.09
C ASN A 41 13.57 -2.38 -9.77
N PRO A 42 13.66 -1.28 -10.54
CA PRO A 42 12.86 -0.08 -10.30
C PRO A 42 11.34 -0.32 -10.21
N GLU A 43 10.83 -1.36 -10.85
CA GLU A 43 9.43 -1.80 -10.80
C GLU A 43 8.97 -2.29 -9.42
N ASP A 44 9.91 -2.70 -8.56
CA ASP A 44 9.64 -3.06 -7.17
C ASP A 44 9.43 -1.82 -6.28
N TYR A 45 9.54 -0.60 -6.81
CA TYR A 45 9.46 0.65 -6.05
C TYR A 45 8.31 1.57 -6.50
N ALA A 46 7.86 2.41 -5.58
CA ALA A 46 6.91 3.48 -5.82
C ALA A 46 7.17 4.67 -4.89
N LEU A 47 6.60 5.83 -5.25
CA LEU A 47 6.59 7.00 -4.39
C LEU A 47 5.34 7.01 -3.51
N GLN A 48 5.50 7.39 -2.25
CA GLN A 48 4.42 7.63 -1.30
C GLN A 48 4.53 9.02 -0.69
N TRP A 49 3.40 9.59 -0.31
CA TRP A 49 3.34 10.79 0.50
C TRP A 49 3.84 10.51 1.91
N GLU A 50 4.69 11.38 2.45
CA GLU A 50 5.17 11.24 3.83
C GLU A 50 4.13 11.72 4.86
N GLN A 51 3.28 12.69 4.50
CA GLN A 51 2.40 13.38 5.44
C GLN A 51 1.02 12.72 5.56
N ASN A 52 0.57 12.49 6.80
CA ASN A 52 -0.77 12.05 7.23
C ASN A 52 -1.20 10.61 6.89
N ARG A 53 -1.00 10.11 5.67
CA ARG A 53 -1.32 8.73 5.27
C ARG A 53 -0.34 8.21 4.22
N PRO A 54 -0.01 6.90 4.20
CA PRO A 54 0.95 6.31 3.26
C PRO A 54 0.34 6.13 1.86
N PHE A 55 -0.20 7.22 1.30
CA PHE A 55 -0.86 7.19 0.01
C PHE A 55 0.17 7.14 -1.12
N PHE A 56 -0.11 6.32 -2.12
CA PHE A 56 0.78 6.17 -3.26
C PHE A 56 0.61 7.32 -4.24
N VAL A 57 1.74 7.80 -4.76
CA VAL A 57 1.77 8.72 -5.89
C VAL A 57 1.53 7.91 -7.16
N THR A 58 0.59 8.38 -7.97
CA THR A 58 0.17 7.81 -9.24
C THR A 58 0.22 8.88 -10.30
N GLU A 59 0.16 8.48 -11.58
CA GLU A 59 0.09 9.44 -12.68
C GLU A 59 -1.12 10.37 -12.59
N ARG A 60 -2.19 9.94 -11.89
CA ARG A 60 -3.41 10.72 -11.72
C ARG A 60 -3.30 11.79 -10.64
N ASN A 61 -2.62 11.50 -9.53
CA ASN A 61 -2.56 12.40 -8.37
C ASN A 61 -1.21 13.15 -8.22
N ARG A 62 -0.20 12.83 -9.04
CA ARG A 62 1.11 13.54 -9.02
C ARG A 62 1.01 15.05 -9.26
N ILE A 63 -0.10 15.51 -9.85
CA ILE A 63 -0.38 16.94 -10.06
C ILE A 63 -0.51 17.71 -8.74
N ASP A 64 -0.82 17.01 -7.64
CA ASP A 64 -0.97 17.61 -6.32
C ASP A 64 0.38 17.91 -5.64
N ILE A 65 1.50 17.45 -6.22
CA ILE A 65 2.85 17.67 -5.71
C ILE A 65 3.24 19.15 -5.83
N LYS A 66 3.71 19.72 -4.72
CA LYS A 66 4.13 21.11 -4.57
C LYS A 66 5.64 21.20 -4.34
N ASP A 67 6.18 22.39 -4.60
CA ASP A 67 7.55 22.70 -4.21
C ASP A 67 7.71 22.58 -2.68
N GLY A 68 8.78 21.90 -2.26
CA GLY A 68 9.08 21.64 -0.86
C GLY A 68 8.42 20.37 -0.28
N ASP A 69 7.57 19.68 -1.03
CA ASP A 69 7.03 18.41 -0.58
C ASP A 69 8.14 17.37 -0.39
N VAL A 70 7.92 16.49 0.58
CA VAL A 70 8.79 15.33 0.85
C VAL A 70 8.00 14.06 0.56
N LEU A 71 8.55 13.26 -0.36
CA LEU A 71 8.02 11.96 -0.73
C LEU A 71 8.95 10.86 -0.23
N LYS A 72 8.40 9.67 -0.04
CA LYS A 72 9.14 8.47 0.33
C LYS A 72 9.23 7.53 -0.86
N LEU A 73 10.43 7.05 -1.19
CA LEU A 73 10.59 5.88 -2.04
C LEU A 73 10.39 4.63 -1.17
N THR A 74 9.46 3.76 -1.58
CA THR A 74 9.12 2.54 -0.86
C THR A 74 8.83 1.40 -1.83
N ALA A 75 8.52 0.21 -1.32
CA ALA A 75 8.10 -0.92 -2.14
C ALA A 75 6.81 -0.60 -2.91
N SER A 76 6.70 -1.05 -4.15
CA SER A 76 5.51 -0.84 -4.96
C SER A 76 4.28 -1.53 -4.35
N PRO A 77 3.04 -1.08 -4.66
CA PRO A 77 1.83 -1.76 -4.21
C PRO A 77 1.87 -3.26 -4.51
N ALA A 78 2.26 -3.64 -5.73
CA ALA A 78 2.37 -5.03 -6.14
C ALA A 78 3.36 -5.83 -5.26
N LYS A 79 4.54 -5.26 -4.96
CA LYS A 79 5.54 -5.89 -4.09
C LYS A 79 5.06 -6.03 -2.65
N MET A 80 4.40 -5.00 -2.12
CA MET A 80 3.82 -5.02 -0.78
C MET A 80 2.67 -6.03 -0.67
N VAL A 81 1.79 -6.09 -1.68
CA VAL A 81 0.69 -7.07 -1.75
C VAL A 81 1.25 -8.48 -1.84
N GLN A 82 2.22 -8.74 -2.71
CA GLN A 82 2.86 -10.05 -2.81
C GLN A 82 3.40 -10.52 -1.45
N THR A 83 4.14 -9.63 -0.76
CA THR A 83 4.68 -9.89 0.58
C THR A 83 3.56 -10.19 1.57
N ALA A 84 2.50 -9.37 1.60
CA ALA A 84 1.37 -9.55 2.50
C ALA A 84 0.65 -10.89 2.23
N MET A 85 0.46 -11.26 0.97
CA MET A 85 -0.19 -12.50 0.56
C MET A 85 0.61 -13.73 0.98
N ASP A 86 1.93 -13.71 0.81
CA ASP A 86 2.80 -14.79 1.25
C ASP A 86 2.76 -14.96 2.78
N THR A 87 2.84 -13.86 3.52
CA THR A 87 2.77 -13.89 4.99
C THR A 87 1.39 -14.30 5.49
N LEU A 88 0.29 -13.81 4.91
CA LEU A 88 -1.05 -14.22 5.32
C LEU A 88 -1.26 -15.72 5.11
N ASN A 89 -0.74 -16.31 4.03
CA ASN A 89 -0.90 -17.73 3.77
C ASN A 89 -0.01 -18.61 4.66
N LYS A 90 1.27 -18.26 4.83
CA LYS A 90 2.30 -19.16 5.35
C LYS A 90 3.04 -18.65 6.60
N GLY A 91 2.78 -17.40 7.00
CA GLY A 91 3.48 -16.77 8.12
C GLY A 91 3.07 -17.32 9.48
N SER A 92 3.94 -17.11 10.47
CA SER A 92 3.63 -17.31 11.88
C SER A 92 2.58 -16.31 12.37
N ALA A 93 1.97 -16.57 13.53
CA ALA A 93 0.96 -15.69 14.13
C ALA A 93 1.48 -14.24 14.30
N THR A 94 2.73 -14.08 14.72
CA THR A 94 3.38 -12.77 14.92
C THR A 94 3.62 -12.03 13.59
N GLU A 95 4.00 -12.75 12.54
CA GLU A 95 4.20 -12.16 11.21
C GLU A 95 2.86 -11.76 10.57
N ILE A 96 1.83 -12.60 10.75
CA ILE A 96 0.46 -12.30 10.33
C ILE A 96 -0.06 -11.06 11.06
N GLU A 97 0.15 -10.93 12.37
CA GLU A 97 -0.26 -9.75 13.14
C GLU A 97 0.39 -8.47 12.61
N LYS A 98 1.71 -8.48 12.39
CA LYS A 98 2.42 -7.33 11.80
C LYS A 98 1.90 -6.99 10.41
N THR A 99 1.66 -8.00 9.59
CA THR A 99 1.14 -7.83 8.22
C THR A 99 -0.26 -7.23 8.23
N LEU A 100 -1.14 -7.69 9.12
CA LEU A 100 -2.49 -7.16 9.24
C LEU A 100 -2.50 -5.72 9.75
N LYS A 101 -1.57 -5.35 10.64
CA LYS A 101 -1.40 -3.96 11.06
C LYS A 101 -1.03 -3.05 9.88
N ILE A 102 -0.03 -3.46 9.10
CA ILE A 102 0.40 -2.71 7.89
C ILE A 102 -0.74 -2.64 6.88
N LEU A 103 -1.43 -3.76 6.64
CA LEU A 103 -2.58 -3.83 5.74
C LEU A 103 -3.68 -2.86 6.18
N ALA A 104 -3.98 -2.76 7.48
CA ALA A 104 -5.00 -1.84 8.00
C ALA A 104 -4.62 -0.35 7.90
N GLU A 105 -3.36 -0.03 7.64
CA GLU A 105 -2.90 1.32 7.34
C GLU A 105 -2.98 1.59 5.83
N LEU A 106 -2.50 0.65 5.02
CA LEU A 106 -2.45 0.76 3.56
C LEU A 106 -3.80 0.59 2.87
N ALA A 107 -4.76 -0.14 3.47
CA ALA A 107 -6.08 -0.39 2.89
C ALA A 107 -6.88 0.89 2.61
N SER A 108 -6.58 1.99 3.28
CA SER A 108 -7.21 3.29 3.03
C SER A 108 -6.74 3.96 1.73
N ASP A 109 -5.64 3.50 1.13
CA ASP A 109 -5.17 3.94 -0.18
C ASP A 109 -5.82 3.12 -1.29
N ILE A 110 -6.49 3.78 -2.25
CA ILE A 110 -7.20 3.10 -3.33
C ILE A 110 -6.27 2.30 -4.26
N THR A 111 -5.03 2.75 -4.45
CA THR A 111 -4.04 2.07 -5.29
C THR A 111 -3.66 0.73 -4.67
N TYR A 112 -3.35 0.75 -3.37
CA TYR A 112 -3.07 -0.47 -2.63
C TYR A 112 -4.29 -1.38 -2.52
N ALA A 113 -5.45 -0.82 -2.19
CA ALA A 113 -6.69 -1.59 -2.06
C ALA A 113 -7.06 -2.31 -3.36
N GLN A 114 -6.95 -1.62 -4.50
CA GLN A 114 -7.20 -2.20 -5.81
C GLN A 114 -6.23 -3.34 -6.13
N GLU A 115 -4.93 -3.14 -5.88
CA GLU A 115 -3.91 -4.18 -6.09
C GLU A 115 -4.19 -5.41 -5.21
N PHE A 116 -4.47 -5.20 -3.93
CA PHE A 116 -4.75 -6.26 -2.96
C PHE A 116 -5.99 -7.07 -3.32
N ILE A 117 -7.08 -6.39 -3.70
CA ILE A 117 -8.33 -7.04 -4.11
C ILE A 117 -8.14 -7.81 -5.43
N SER A 118 -7.51 -7.20 -6.42
CA SER A 118 -7.27 -7.83 -7.74
C SER A 118 -6.38 -9.07 -7.63
N SER A 119 -5.46 -9.09 -6.66
CA SER A 119 -4.62 -10.25 -6.31
C SER A 119 -5.36 -11.33 -5.49
N GLY A 120 -6.65 -11.15 -5.21
CA GLY A 120 -7.44 -12.09 -4.41
C GLY A 120 -7.23 -11.98 -2.90
N GLY A 121 -6.59 -10.91 -2.41
CA GLY A 121 -6.29 -10.72 -1.00
C GLY A 121 -7.52 -10.60 -0.10
N LEU A 122 -8.61 -10.02 -0.60
CA LEU A 122 -9.86 -9.91 0.16
C LEU A 122 -10.42 -11.29 0.54
N LYS A 123 -10.37 -12.27 -0.37
CA LYS A 123 -10.80 -13.66 -0.10
C LYS A 123 -9.96 -14.31 0.99
N ILE A 124 -8.64 -14.06 0.98
CA ILE A 124 -7.73 -14.58 2.00
C ILE A 124 -8.04 -13.96 3.36
N LEU A 125 -8.24 -12.64 3.41
CA LEU A 125 -8.56 -11.91 4.63
C LEU A 125 -9.86 -12.43 5.27
N ILE A 126 -10.92 -12.58 4.48
CA ILE A 126 -12.20 -13.15 4.93
C ILE A 126 -11.97 -14.55 5.52
N GLY A 127 -11.31 -15.43 4.77
CA GLY A 127 -11.05 -16.81 5.23
C GLY A 127 -10.26 -16.86 6.54
N LYS A 128 -9.33 -15.93 6.77
CA LYS A 128 -8.57 -15.86 8.04
C LYS A 128 -9.42 -15.41 9.22
N ILE A 129 -10.35 -14.49 9.00
CA ILE A 129 -11.30 -14.03 10.02
C ILE A 129 -12.25 -15.18 10.40
N GLU A 130 -12.86 -15.84 9.42
CA GLU A 130 -13.82 -16.94 9.65
C GLU A 130 -13.19 -18.16 10.33
N GLN A 131 -11.94 -18.47 9.99
CA GLN A 131 -11.20 -19.58 10.59
C GLN A 131 -10.70 -19.25 12.01
N LYS A 132 -10.90 -18.01 12.50
CA LYS A 132 -10.40 -17.52 13.79
C LYS A 132 -8.89 -17.74 13.96
N ILE A 133 -8.15 -17.69 12.85
CA ILE A 133 -6.68 -17.77 12.86
C ILE A 133 -6.09 -16.47 13.42
N VAL A 134 -6.83 -15.38 13.29
CA VAL A 134 -6.50 -14.11 13.94
C VAL A 134 -6.85 -14.17 15.43
N SER A 135 -5.89 -13.79 16.28
CA SER A 135 -6.14 -13.61 17.71
C SER A 135 -7.12 -12.45 17.94
N ALA A 136 -7.69 -12.34 19.15
CA ALA A 136 -8.59 -11.25 19.49
C ALA A 136 -7.95 -9.84 19.28
N THR A 137 -6.65 -9.70 19.54
CA THR A 137 -5.90 -8.46 19.28
C THR A 137 -5.69 -8.20 17.79
N THR A 138 -5.48 -9.26 17.00
CA THR A 138 -5.22 -9.15 15.56
C THR A 138 -6.50 -8.99 14.74
N LEU A 139 -7.64 -9.44 15.27
CA LEU A 139 -8.96 -9.29 14.65
C LEU A 139 -9.29 -7.82 14.38
N GLY A 140 -8.97 -6.90 15.30
CA GLY A 140 -9.23 -5.47 15.11
C GLY A 140 -8.54 -4.90 13.87
N TYR A 141 -7.30 -5.30 13.59
CA TYR A 141 -6.60 -4.90 12.37
C TYR A 141 -7.21 -5.52 11.12
N ALA A 142 -7.56 -6.80 11.17
CA ALA A 142 -8.20 -7.50 10.06
C ALA A 142 -9.55 -6.87 9.68
N LEU A 143 -10.39 -6.55 10.67
CA LEU A 143 -11.68 -5.91 10.45
C LEU A 143 -11.52 -4.48 9.93
N LYS A 144 -10.58 -3.71 10.48
CA LYS A 144 -10.28 -2.36 9.97
C LYS A 144 -9.87 -2.42 8.50
N ALA A 145 -8.90 -3.29 8.17
CA ALA A 145 -8.47 -3.50 6.79
C ALA A 145 -9.65 -3.89 5.89
N PHE A 146 -10.48 -4.82 6.34
CA PHE A 146 -11.65 -5.27 5.60
C PHE A 146 -12.62 -4.12 5.29
N VAL A 147 -12.97 -3.30 6.28
CA VAL A 147 -13.87 -2.14 6.09
C VAL A 147 -13.27 -1.14 5.09
N GLU A 148 -12.00 -0.75 5.29
CA GLU A 148 -11.33 0.20 4.39
C GLU A 148 -11.27 -0.31 2.94
N LEU A 149 -11.02 -1.63 2.74
CA LEU A 149 -11.03 -2.24 1.40
C LEU A 149 -12.41 -2.17 0.74
N MET A 150 -13.48 -2.39 1.50
CA MET A 150 -14.85 -2.36 1.00
C MET A 150 -15.35 -0.92 0.75
N ASP A 151 -14.88 0.05 1.53
CA ASP A 151 -15.26 1.47 1.42
C ASP A 151 -14.83 2.11 0.09
N HIS A 152 -13.83 1.54 -0.60
CA HIS A 152 -13.47 1.95 -1.96
C HIS A 152 -14.52 1.58 -3.02
N GLY A 153 -15.49 0.72 -2.69
CA GLY A 153 -16.56 0.31 -3.61
C GLY A 153 -16.10 -0.58 -4.77
N ILE A 154 -14.90 -1.17 -4.67
CA ILE A 154 -14.34 -2.08 -5.69
C ILE A 154 -15.09 -3.41 -5.71
N VAL A 155 -15.55 -3.87 -4.55
CA VAL A 155 -16.34 -5.10 -4.36
C VAL A 155 -17.65 -4.74 -3.67
N SER A 156 -18.78 -5.26 -4.17
CA SER A 156 -20.08 -5.03 -3.53
C SER A 156 -20.21 -5.82 -2.23
N TRP A 157 -20.78 -5.18 -1.22
CA TRP A 157 -21.20 -5.80 0.04
C TRP A 157 -22.21 -6.94 -0.16
N ASP A 158 -22.98 -6.93 -1.26
CA ASP A 158 -23.97 -7.98 -1.56
C ASP A 158 -23.33 -9.34 -1.88
N LEU A 159 -22.03 -9.33 -2.22
CA LEU A 159 -21.27 -10.55 -2.50
C LEU A 159 -20.74 -11.21 -1.21
N MET A 160 -20.96 -10.59 -0.05
CA MET A 160 -20.49 -11.08 1.24
C MET A 160 -21.48 -12.09 1.84
N GLU A 161 -20.97 -13.19 2.39
CA GLU A 161 -21.83 -14.20 3.00
C GLU A 161 -22.53 -13.64 4.26
N PRO A 162 -23.84 -13.90 4.44
CA PRO A 162 -24.58 -13.42 5.62
C PRO A 162 -23.98 -13.89 6.96
N LYS A 163 -23.28 -15.02 6.95
CA LYS A 163 -22.56 -15.55 8.12
C LYS A 163 -21.41 -14.62 8.51
N PHE A 164 -20.61 -14.20 7.54
CA PHE A 164 -19.48 -13.30 7.76
C PHE A 164 -19.96 -11.93 8.24
N ILE A 165 -21.03 -11.38 7.65
CA ILE A 165 -21.61 -10.09 8.05
C ILE A 165 -21.97 -10.09 9.54
N LYS A 166 -22.56 -11.17 10.07
CA LYS A 166 -22.88 -11.30 11.50
C LYS A 166 -21.67 -11.44 12.42
N GLU A 167 -20.50 -11.82 11.90
CA GLU A 167 -19.27 -11.89 12.69
C GLU A 167 -18.58 -10.53 12.79
N VAL A 168 -18.87 -9.62 11.85
CA VAL A 168 -18.23 -8.30 11.74
C VAL A 168 -19.13 -7.16 12.21
N MET A 169 -20.46 -7.31 12.11
CA MET A 169 -21.49 -6.36 12.57
C MET A 169 -22.25 -6.86 13.78
#